data_AF-A0A3D1RV71-F1
#
_entry.id   AF-A0A3D1RV71-F1
#
_cell.length_a   1.000
_cell.length_b   1.000
_cell.length_c   1.000
_cell.angle_alpha   90.00
_cell.angle_beta   90.00
_cell.angle_gamma   90.00
#
_symmetry.space_group_name_H-M   'P 1'
#
loop_
_entity.id
_entity.type
_entity.pdbx_description
1 polymer ?
#
loop_
_entity_poly.entity_id
_entity_poly.type
_entity_poly.pdbx_seq_one_letter_code
_entity_poly.pdbx_strand_id
1 'polypeptide(L)'
;MLFTVAALLLVSFETTGESNCPTSLDFTKRYLASETSVRLCDEYAGKVLLVVNTASFCGFTKQYKGLESLYRRYHEAGFAVLGFPSNDFFQEPRSEKKVKEFCQLTYDVKFPMFEKSRVAESNAEPLYRTLAREA
;
A
#
# COMPACT_ATOMS: atom_id res chain seq x y z
N MET A 1 32.26 17.31 -49.49
CA MET A 1 31.16 18.01 -48.79
C MET A 1 30.02 17.01 -48.67
N LEU A 2 29.52 16.56 -47.52
CA LEU A 2 29.83 16.79 -46.11
C LEU A 2 29.31 15.53 -45.39
N PHE A 3 30.12 14.89 -44.54
CA PHE A 3 29.64 13.86 -43.61
C PHE A 3 28.77 14.54 -42.56
N THR A 4 27.58 14.01 -42.25
CA THR A 4 26.83 14.44 -41.05
C THR A 4 26.54 13.20 -40.22
N VAL A 5 27.44 12.96 -39.27
CA VAL A 5 27.29 12.02 -38.17
C VAL A 5 26.26 12.62 -37.20
N ALA A 6 25.04 12.09 -37.18
CA ALA A 6 24.14 12.34 -36.07
C ALA A 6 24.52 11.39 -34.93
N ALA A 7 25.39 11.87 -34.05
CA ALA A 7 25.74 11.16 -32.83
C ALA A 7 24.49 11.08 -31.93
N LEU A 8 23.95 9.87 -31.80
CA LEU A 8 22.93 9.56 -30.81
C LEU A 8 23.64 9.57 -29.43
N LEU A 9 23.63 10.73 -28.77
CA LEU A 9 24.04 10.84 -27.37
C LEU A 9 23.04 10.07 -26.53
N LEU A 10 23.38 8.82 -26.21
CA LEU A 10 22.82 8.11 -25.07
C LEU A 10 23.25 8.89 -23.82
N VAL A 11 22.39 9.80 -23.37
CA VAL A 11 22.48 10.33 -22.01
C VAL A 11 22.14 9.16 -21.11
N SER A 12 23.15 8.55 -20.51
CA SER A 12 22.96 7.71 -19.34
C SER A 12 22.37 8.62 -18.26
N PHE A 13 21.08 8.45 -17.96
CA PHE A 13 20.54 8.92 -16.69
C PHE A 13 21.15 8.02 -15.61
N GLU A 14 22.16 8.53 -14.93
CA GLU A 14 22.54 7.99 -13.63
C GLU A 14 21.40 8.35 -12.66
N THR A 15 20.47 7.41 -12.46
CA THR A 15 19.59 7.44 -11.30
C THR A 15 20.41 7.03 -10.10
N THR A 16 21.05 8.00 -9.43
CA THR A 16 21.47 7.84 -8.04
C THR A 16 20.21 7.87 -7.17
N GLY A 17 19.44 6.79 -7.22
CA GLY A 17 18.31 6.54 -6.33
C GLY A 17 18.79 6.13 -4.94
N GLU A 18 19.52 7.01 -4.25
CA GLU A 18 19.64 6.92 -2.79
C GLU A 18 18.33 7.43 -2.19
N SER A 19 17.29 6.60 -2.26
CA SER A 19 16.08 6.82 -1.50
C SER A 19 16.40 6.53 -0.04
N ASN A 20 16.66 7.58 0.76
CA ASN A 20 16.62 7.46 2.21
C ASN A 20 15.25 6.91 2.61
N CYS A 21 15.23 5.63 2.99
CA CYS A 21 14.00 4.95 3.32
C CYS A 21 13.50 5.38 4.71
N PRO A 22 12.28 5.93 4.83
CA PRO A 22 11.71 6.22 6.14
C PRO A 22 11.54 4.92 6.94
N THR A 23 11.84 4.94 8.23
CA THR A 23 11.66 3.77 9.10
C THR A 23 10.21 3.29 9.14
N SER A 24 9.22 4.16 8.93
CA SER A 24 7.81 3.80 8.78
C SER A 24 7.49 2.99 7.53
N LEU A 25 8.38 2.93 6.53
CA LEU A 25 8.20 2.16 5.29
C LEU A 25 9.19 0.99 5.12
N ASP A 26 10.14 0.80 6.03
CA ASP A 26 11.12 -0.30 5.96
C ASP A 26 10.52 -1.61 6.48
N PHE A 27 9.41 -2.02 5.86
CA PHE A 27 8.70 -3.26 6.17
C PHE A 27 8.35 -4.00 4.89
N THR A 28 8.54 -5.31 4.90
CA THR A 28 8.06 -6.20 3.85
C THR A 28 6.66 -6.70 4.19
N LYS A 29 5.76 -6.60 3.22
CA LYS A 29 4.36 -7.04 3.35
C LYS A 29 3.94 -7.87 2.16
N ARG A 30 3.23 -8.97 2.45
CA ARG A 30 2.61 -9.82 1.44
C ARG A 30 1.28 -9.23 0.98
N TYR A 31 0.99 -9.28 -0.30
CA TYR A 31 -0.32 -8.89 -0.80
C TYR A 31 -1.41 -9.86 -0.29
N LEU A 32 -2.61 -9.34 -0.06
CA LEU A 32 -3.73 -10.11 0.47
C LEU A 32 -4.04 -11.33 -0.41
N ALA A 33 -4.06 -12.52 0.19
CA ALA A 33 -4.28 -13.79 -0.51
C ALA A 33 -3.37 -13.99 -1.74
N SER A 34 -2.10 -13.61 -1.61
CA SER A 34 -1.02 -13.81 -2.59
C SER A 34 0.22 -14.37 -1.89
N GLU A 35 1.16 -14.93 -2.66
CA GLU A 35 2.52 -15.28 -2.23
C GLU A 35 3.52 -14.13 -2.49
N THR A 36 3.13 -13.16 -3.31
CA THR A 36 3.99 -12.01 -3.64
C THR A 36 4.07 -11.04 -2.47
N SER A 37 5.31 -10.67 -2.12
CA SER A 37 5.60 -9.65 -1.11
C SER A 37 6.35 -8.49 -1.73
N VAL A 38 6.18 -7.32 -1.11
CA VAL A 38 6.86 -6.09 -1.50
C VAL A 38 7.40 -5.40 -0.26
N ARG A 39 8.57 -4.78 -0.37
CA ARG A 39 9.05 -3.87 0.66
C ARG A 39 8.37 -2.53 0.42
N LEU A 40 7.63 -2.04 1.42
CA LEU A 40 6.79 -0.84 1.26
C LEU A 40 7.59 0.36 0.78
N CYS A 41 8.83 0.50 1.25
CA CYS A 41 9.71 1.56 0.82
C CYS A 41 10.01 1.57 -0.68
N ASP A 42 10.29 0.39 -1.26
CA ASP A 42 10.66 0.28 -2.67
C ASP A 42 9.52 0.69 -3.60
N GLU A 43 8.28 0.45 -3.17
CA GLU A 43 7.07 0.69 -3.98
C GLU A 43 6.41 2.05 -3.70
N TYR A 44 6.54 2.55 -2.46
CA TYR A 44 5.74 3.67 -1.96
C TYR A 44 6.54 4.85 -1.42
N ALA A 45 7.88 4.79 -1.41
CA ALA A 45 8.69 5.96 -1.05
C ALA A 45 8.38 7.17 -1.96
N GLY A 46 8.33 8.36 -1.35
CA GLY A 46 8.02 9.61 -2.05
C GLY A 46 6.53 9.83 -2.37
N LYS A 47 5.64 8.89 -2.03
CA LYS A 47 4.19 9.04 -2.19
C LYS A 47 3.55 9.57 -0.91
N VAL A 48 2.40 10.24 -1.06
CA VAL A 48 1.48 10.51 0.06
C VAL A 48 0.70 9.24 0.37
N LEU A 49 0.79 8.75 1.59
CA LEU A 49 0.21 7.46 1.97
C LEU A 49 -0.93 7.62 2.96
N LEU A 50 -2.05 6.98 2.66
CA LEU A 50 -3.13 6.74 3.59
C LEU A 50 -3.12 5.26 3.99
N VAL A 51 -2.54 4.98 5.16
CA VAL A 51 -2.49 3.62 5.73
C VAL A 51 -3.76 3.36 6.54
N VAL A 52 -4.50 2.31 6.21
CA VAL A 52 -5.82 2.05 6.82
C VAL A 52 -5.88 0.62 7.34
N ASN A 53 -6.16 0.46 8.63
CA ASN A 53 -6.60 -0.84 9.14
C ASN A 53 -8.06 -1.05 8.74
N THR A 54 -8.37 -2.19 8.12
CA THR A 54 -9.70 -2.44 7.54
C THR A 54 -10.38 -3.66 8.16
N ALA A 55 -11.71 -3.72 8.02
CA ALA A 55 -12.53 -4.88 8.38
C ALA A 55 -13.78 -4.99 7.47
N SER A 56 -14.15 -6.21 7.07
CA SER A 56 -15.28 -6.49 6.17
C SER A 56 -16.65 -6.39 6.85
N PHE A 57 -16.75 -6.67 8.14
CA PHE A 57 -18.02 -6.68 8.88
C PHE A 57 -18.10 -5.60 9.96
N CYS A 58 -17.53 -4.44 9.68
CA CYS A 58 -17.56 -3.28 10.55
C CYS A 58 -18.69 -2.33 10.17
N GLY A 59 -19.23 -1.58 11.14
CA GLY A 59 -20.20 -0.50 10.85
C GLY A 59 -19.66 0.57 9.90
N PHE A 60 -18.33 0.70 9.82
CA PHE A 60 -17.63 1.64 8.96
C PHE A 60 -17.25 1.07 7.58
N THR A 61 -17.55 -0.19 7.27
CA THR A 61 -17.14 -0.82 5.99
C THR A 61 -17.61 -0.03 4.75
N LYS A 62 -18.69 0.75 4.85
CA LYS A 62 -19.12 1.66 3.76
C LYS A 62 -18.05 2.69 3.34
N GLN A 63 -17.07 2.99 4.21
CA GLN A 63 -15.95 3.87 3.93
C GLN A 63 -15.04 3.38 2.80
N TYR A 64 -15.03 2.07 2.47
CA TYR A 64 -14.28 1.55 1.31
C TYR A 64 -14.58 2.32 0.03
N LYS A 65 -15.83 2.76 -0.19
CA LYS A 65 -16.20 3.56 -1.36
C LYS A 65 -15.50 4.92 -1.40
N GLY A 66 -15.36 5.57 -0.25
CA GLY A 66 -14.66 6.85 -0.12
C GLY A 66 -13.16 6.69 -0.33
N LEU A 67 -12.57 5.66 0.28
CA LEU A 67 -11.15 5.31 0.10
C LEU A 67 -10.83 5.00 -1.37
N GLU A 68 -11.66 4.19 -2.03
CA GLU A 68 -11.53 3.87 -3.45
C GLU A 68 -11.68 5.12 -4.32
N SER A 69 -12.60 6.01 -3.99
CA SER A 69 -12.77 7.28 -4.71
C SER A 69 -11.53 8.18 -4.60
N LEU A 70 -10.90 8.25 -3.42
CA LEU A 70 -9.65 8.96 -3.22
C LEU A 70 -8.51 8.33 -4.02
N TYR A 71 -8.38 6.99 -3.94
CA TYR A 71 -7.36 6.25 -4.66
C TYR A 71 -7.47 6.47 -6.17
N ARG A 72 -8.64 6.23 -6.76
CA ARG A 72 -8.88 6.46 -8.19
C ARG A 72 -8.54 7.87 -8.62
N ARG A 73 -8.86 8.87 -7.80
CA ARG A 73 -8.63 10.27 -8.13
C ARG A 73 -7.16 10.69 -8.08
N TYR A 74 -6.38 10.16 -7.15
CA TYR A 74 -5.06 10.70 -6.84
C TYR A 74 -3.89 9.73 -7.03
N HIS A 75 -4.13 8.46 -7.32
CA HIS A 75 -3.04 7.47 -7.37
C HIS A 75 -1.96 7.78 -8.41
N GLU A 76 -2.36 8.28 -9.59
CA GLU A 76 -1.43 8.74 -10.63
C GLU A 76 -0.68 10.03 -10.25
N ALA A 77 -1.18 10.77 -9.25
CA ALA A 77 -0.57 11.99 -8.72
C ALA A 77 0.31 11.73 -7.48
N GLY A 78 0.73 10.48 -7.25
CA GLY A 78 1.63 10.13 -6.15
C GLY A 78 0.93 9.91 -4.80
N PHE A 79 -0.35 9.56 -4.80
CA PHE A 79 -1.09 9.12 -3.60
C PHE A 79 -1.27 7.59 -3.58
N ALA A 80 -1.34 6.98 -2.40
CA ALA A 80 -1.79 5.58 -2.30
C ALA A 80 -2.59 5.34 -1.02
N VAL A 81 -3.62 4.50 -1.13
CA VAL A 81 -4.29 3.90 0.03
C VAL A 81 -3.67 2.51 0.22
N LEU A 82 -3.18 2.21 1.41
CA LEU A 82 -2.64 0.89 1.76
C LEU A 82 -3.56 0.23 2.78
N GLY A 83 -4.28 -0.80 2.36
CA GLY A 83 -5.26 -1.49 3.22
C GLY A 83 -4.66 -2.69 3.94
N PHE A 84 -4.86 -2.73 5.26
CA PHE A 84 -4.40 -3.81 6.12
C PHE A 84 -5.58 -4.39 6.91
N PRO A 85 -6.19 -5.49 6.43
CA PRO A 85 -7.23 -6.22 7.14
C PRO A 85 -6.80 -6.60 8.56
N SER A 86 -7.65 -6.40 9.55
CA SER A 86 -7.37 -6.85 10.91
C SER A 86 -8.58 -7.50 11.55
N ASN A 87 -8.34 -8.60 12.28
CA ASN A 87 -9.37 -9.25 13.08
C ASN A 87 -9.20 -9.01 14.58
N ASP A 88 -8.39 -8.03 14.99
CA ASP A 88 -8.22 -7.69 16.41
C ASP A 88 -9.51 -7.17 17.05
N PHE A 89 -10.43 -6.67 16.24
CA PHE A 89 -11.77 -6.23 16.66
C PHE A 89 -12.88 -7.22 16.27
N PHE A 90 -12.53 -8.47 15.97
CA PHE A 90 -13.47 -9.57 15.69
C PHE A 90 -14.47 -9.31 14.53
N GLN A 91 -14.05 -8.53 13.54
CA GLN A 91 -14.89 -8.06 12.42
C GLN A 91 -14.38 -8.49 11.03
N GLU A 92 -13.37 -9.34 10.94
CA GLU A 92 -12.75 -9.73 9.67
C GLU A 92 -12.68 -11.26 9.51
N PRO A 93 -13.14 -11.84 8.38
CA PRO A 93 -13.03 -13.27 8.12
C PRO A 93 -11.65 -13.85 8.44
N ARG A 94 -11.63 -15.13 8.87
CA ARG A 94 -10.37 -15.85 9.09
C ARG A 94 -9.59 -16.04 7.79
N SER A 95 -10.28 -16.30 6.67
CA SER A 95 -9.67 -16.57 5.36
C SER A 95 -9.40 -15.27 4.59
N GLU A 96 -8.14 -15.02 4.22
CA GLU A 96 -7.77 -13.88 3.36
C GLU A 96 -8.47 -13.91 2.00
N LYS A 97 -8.71 -15.10 1.44
CA LYS A 97 -9.46 -15.25 0.18
C LYS A 97 -10.87 -14.65 0.30
N LYS A 98 -11.57 -14.93 1.40
CA LYS A 98 -12.90 -14.37 1.68
C LYS A 98 -12.84 -12.84 1.88
N VAL A 99 -11.80 -12.32 2.52
CA VAL A 99 -11.60 -10.87 2.67
C VAL A 99 -11.43 -10.21 1.30
N LYS A 100 -10.56 -10.78 0.45
CA LYS A 100 -10.30 -10.29 -0.90
C LYS A 100 -11.56 -10.31 -1.76
N GLU A 101 -12.26 -11.43 -1.79
CA GLU A 101 -13.54 -11.58 -2.50
C GLU A 101 -14.56 -10.54 -2.03
N PHE A 102 -14.71 -10.34 -0.72
CA PHE A 102 -15.62 -9.34 -0.17
C PHE A 102 -15.28 -7.94 -0.66
N CYS A 103 -14.01 -7.52 -0.53
CA CYS A 103 -13.57 -6.18 -0.91
C CYS A 103 -13.75 -5.92 -2.41
N GLN A 104 -13.42 -6.90 -3.26
CA GLN A 104 -13.53 -6.78 -4.70
C GLN A 104 -14.99 -6.84 -5.19
N LEU A 105 -15.76 -7.84 -4.75
CA LEU A 105 -17.10 -8.07 -5.28
C LEU A 105 -18.14 -7.09 -4.71
N THR A 106 -17.94 -6.61 -3.48
CA THR A 106 -18.93 -5.75 -2.80
C THR A 106 -18.63 -4.26 -2.98
N TYR A 107 -17.34 -3.90 -3.00
CA TYR A 107 -16.89 -2.50 -2.97
C TYR A 107 -15.99 -2.10 -4.15
N ASP A 108 -15.64 -3.05 -5.03
CA ASP A 108 -14.73 -2.84 -6.15
C ASP A 108 -13.38 -2.21 -5.75
N VAL A 109 -12.85 -2.61 -4.59
CA VAL A 109 -11.57 -2.10 -4.08
C VAL A 109 -10.44 -2.44 -5.06
N LYS A 110 -9.72 -1.40 -5.52
CA LYS A 110 -8.55 -1.49 -6.42
C LYS A 110 -7.25 -1.08 -5.74
N PHE A 111 -7.30 -0.32 -4.66
CA PHE A 111 -6.11 0.02 -3.91
C PHE A 111 -5.44 -1.25 -3.30
N PRO A 112 -4.11 -1.26 -3.12
CA PRO A 112 -3.39 -2.43 -2.63
C PRO A 112 -3.85 -2.83 -1.23
N MET A 113 -4.20 -4.11 -1.10
CA MET A 113 -4.54 -4.76 0.16
C MET A 113 -3.43 -5.75 0.52
N PHE A 114 -3.02 -5.75 1.78
CA PHE A 114 -1.96 -6.60 2.31
C PHE A 114 -2.51 -7.71 3.19
N GLU A 115 -1.64 -8.62 3.60
CA GLU A 115 -1.95 -9.65 4.59
C GLU A 115 -2.51 -9.09 5.89
N LYS A 116 -3.19 -9.95 6.63
CA LYS A 116 -3.83 -9.55 7.88
C LYS A 116 -2.80 -9.06 8.90
N SER A 117 -3.06 -7.90 9.49
CA SER A 117 -2.18 -7.27 10.48
C SER A 117 -2.76 -7.31 11.90
N ARG A 118 -1.87 -7.16 12.89
CA ARG A 118 -2.23 -6.85 14.28
C ARG A 118 -2.08 -5.36 14.51
N VAL A 119 -3.13 -4.72 14.98
CA VAL A 119 -3.24 -3.25 15.09
C VAL A 119 -3.66 -2.79 16.48
N ALA A 120 -4.27 -3.67 17.28
CA ALA A 120 -4.63 -3.33 18.65
C ALA A 120 -3.36 -3.11 19.50
N GLU A 121 -3.36 -2.03 20.28
CA GLU A 121 -2.18 -1.53 21.02
C GLU A 121 -1.37 -2.60 21.76
N SER A 122 -2.04 -3.51 22.45
CA SER A 122 -1.41 -4.56 23.25
C SER A 122 -0.53 -5.51 22.42
N ASN A 123 -0.87 -5.73 21.16
CA ASN A 123 -0.20 -6.70 20.28
C ASN A 123 0.05 -6.16 18.86
N ALA A 124 0.10 -4.84 18.70
CA ALA A 124 0.34 -4.22 17.42
C ALA A 124 1.65 -4.73 16.80
N GLU A 125 1.65 -4.98 15.50
CA GLU A 125 2.86 -5.37 14.79
C GLU A 125 3.83 -4.17 14.65
N PRO A 126 5.11 -4.40 14.31
CA PRO A 126 6.11 -3.33 14.24
C PRO A 126 5.72 -2.13 13.37
N LEU A 127 5.10 -2.36 12.21
CA LEU A 127 4.61 -1.29 11.33
C LEU A 127 3.68 -0.33 12.07
N TYR A 128 2.61 -0.85 12.68
CA TYR A 128 1.64 -0.03 13.40
C TYR A 128 2.22 0.65 14.65
N ARG A 129 3.14 -0.02 15.35
CA ARG A 129 3.86 0.62 16.47
C ARG A 129 4.72 1.79 15.99
N THR A 130 5.34 1.68 14.82
CA THR A 130 6.14 2.77 14.24
C THR A 130 5.26 3.92 13.80
N LEU A 131 4.20 3.65 13.04
CA LEU A 131 3.25 4.68 12.61
C LEU A 131 2.63 5.45 13.79
N ALA A 132 2.27 4.74 14.87
CA ALA A 132 1.72 5.36 16.07
C ALA A 132 2.71 6.26 16.84
N ARG A 133 4.03 6.09 16.66
CA ARG A 133 5.04 6.97 17.26
C ARG A 133 5.30 8.23 16.43
N GLU A 134 4.90 8.21 15.16
CA GLU A 134 5.11 9.32 14.21
C GLU A 134 3.87 10.21 14.04
N ALA A 135 2.70 9.76 14.56
CA ALA A 135 1.43 10.48 14.54
C ALA A 135 1.25 11.36 15.79
#